data_AF-A0A8T0Y6P0-F1
#
_entry.id   AF-A0A8T0Y6P0-F1
#
_cell.length_a   1.000
_cell.length_b   1.000
_cell.length_c   1.000
_cell.angle_alpha   90.00
_cell.angle_beta   90.00
_cell.angle_gamma   90.00
#
_symmetry.space_group_name_H-M   'P 1'
#
loop_
_entity.id
_entity.type
_entity.pdbx_description
1 polymer ?
#
loop_
_entity_poly.entity_id
_entity_poly.type
_entity_poly.pdbx_seq_one_letter_code
_entity_poly.pdbx_strand_id
1 'polypeptide(L)'
;MKRGDERLKFDETYYDKESEATEQPLLLFLRHTQGPYIYCGRLGYLGHRPASKPLEFRWQLLDVNSLQWEKIRGLLASSETASSTIKADRK
;
A
#
# COMPACT_ATOMS: atom_id res chain seq x y z
N MET A 1 7.86 9.86 -19.10
CA MET A 1 6.80 9.43 -18.13
C MET A 1 6.88 10.36 -16.93
N LYS A 2 5.76 10.92 -16.44
CA LYS A 2 5.74 11.80 -15.26
C LYS A 2 5.87 10.93 -13.99
N ARG A 3 6.82 11.25 -13.08
CA ARG A 3 6.98 10.57 -11.78
C ARG A 3 5.80 10.93 -10.88
N GLY A 4 5.31 9.97 -10.10
CA GLY A 4 4.22 10.18 -9.15
C GLY A 4 4.62 11.10 -8.02
N ASP A 5 3.67 11.89 -7.54
CA ASP A 5 3.86 12.83 -6.44
C ASP A 5 3.77 12.10 -5.09
N GLU A 6 4.78 12.23 -4.25
CA GLU A 6 4.75 11.69 -2.89
C GLU A 6 3.75 12.44 -2.00
N ARG A 7 3.28 13.61 -2.43
CA ARG A 7 2.32 14.48 -1.74
C ARG A 7 0.89 14.18 -2.22
N LEU A 8 0.19 13.29 -1.53
CA LEU A 8 -1.26 13.15 -1.74
C LEU A 8 -1.99 14.26 -0.98
N LYS A 9 -2.17 15.41 -1.63
CA LYS A 9 -3.05 16.47 -1.12
C LYS A 9 -4.40 16.39 -1.84
N PHE A 10 -5.42 15.92 -1.14
CA PHE A 10 -6.82 16.14 -1.54
C PHE A 10 -7.26 17.45 -0.91
N ASP A 11 -6.79 18.56 -1.47
CA ASP A 11 -7.04 19.87 -0.88
C ASP A 11 -8.43 20.36 -1.31
N GLU A 12 -9.41 20.21 -0.42
CA GLU A 12 -10.47 21.20 -0.24
C GLU A 12 -10.69 21.33 1.28
N THR A 13 -9.80 22.14 1.88
CA THR A 13 -9.73 22.61 3.28
C THR A 13 -10.93 22.30 4.19
N TYR A 14 -10.67 21.87 5.43
CA TYR A 14 -11.60 22.23 6.51
C TYR A 14 -10.94 22.98 7.68
N TYR A 15 -9.83 22.54 8.28
CA TYR A 15 -9.15 23.35 9.31
C TYR A 15 -7.67 23.02 9.49
N ASP A 16 -6.79 23.42 8.57
CA ASP A 16 -5.46 23.81 9.06
C ASP A 16 -4.78 24.83 8.16
N LYS A 17 -4.49 25.98 8.77
CA LYS A 17 -3.68 27.05 8.20
C LYS A 17 -2.24 26.59 8.25
N GLU A 18 -1.54 26.70 7.13
CA GLU A 18 -0.07 26.84 7.09
C GLU A 18 0.68 25.87 8.01
N SER A 19 0.35 24.57 7.98
CA SER A 19 1.34 23.59 8.44
C SER A 19 2.40 23.53 7.36
N GLU A 20 3.63 23.90 7.69
CA GLU A 20 4.83 23.51 6.95
C GLU A 20 4.78 22.00 6.82
N ALA A 21 4.15 21.52 5.74
CA ALA A 21 3.80 20.14 5.57
C ALA A 21 5.12 19.37 5.42
N THR A 22 5.63 18.86 6.54
CA THR A 22 6.79 17.99 6.54
C THR A 22 6.55 16.92 5.48
N GLU A 23 7.50 16.80 4.56
CA GLU A 23 7.42 16.02 3.32
C GLU A 23 7.41 14.53 3.62
N GLN A 24 6.37 14.05 4.28
CA GLN A 24 6.28 12.66 4.72
C GLN A 24 5.89 11.79 3.52
N PRO A 25 6.66 10.72 3.24
CA PRO A 25 6.39 9.85 2.11
C PRO A 25 5.13 9.01 2.38
N LEU A 26 4.35 8.76 1.32
CA LEU A 26 3.27 7.78 1.36
C LEU A 26 3.83 6.37 1.30
N LEU A 27 3.40 5.52 2.22
CA LEU A 27 3.91 4.16 2.36
C LEU A 27 2.80 3.14 2.06
N LEU A 28 3.13 2.11 1.29
CA LEU A 28 2.23 0.98 1.05
C LEU A 28 2.50 -0.11 2.09
N PHE A 29 1.44 -0.52 2.80
CA PHE A 29 1.46 -1.69 3.65
C PHE A 29 0.36 -2.66 3.23
N LEU A 30 0.69 -3.95 3.12
CA LEU A 30 -0.27 -5.02 2.93
C LEU A 30 -0.54 -5.70 4.27
N ARG A 31 -1.82 -5.80 4.63
CA ARG A 31 -2.25 -6.55 5.81
C ARG A 31 -2.74 -7.92 5.38
N HIS A 32 -2.13 -8.97 5.89
CA HIS A 32 -2.72 -10.31 5.82
C HIS A 32 -3.91 -10.40 6.80
N THR A 33 -4.98 -11.14 6.45
CA THR A 33 -6.31 -11.13 7.10
C THR A 33 -6.28 -11.10 8.64
N GLN A 34 -5.30 -11.76 9.28
CA GLN A 34 -5.07 -11.73 10.72
C GLN A 34 -3.58 -11.60 11.11
N GLY A 35 -2.73 -11.04 10.22
CA GLY A 35 -1.27 -11.01 10.37
C GLY A 35 -0.65 -9.61 10.50
N PRO A 36 0.70 -9.54 10.58
CA PRO A 36 1.41 -8.27 10.60
C PRO A 36 1.25 -7.51 9.29
N TYR A 37 1.50 -6.20 9.34
CA TYR A 37 1.62 -5.37 8.15
C TYR A 37 2.96 -5.62 7.48
N ILE A 38 2.94 -5.83 6.17
CA ILE A 38 4.12 -5.99 5.32
C ILE A 38 4.34 -4.68 4.59
N TYR A 39 5.49 -4.04 4.80
CA TYR A 39 5.91 -2.88 4.02
C TYR A 39 6.18 -3.28 2.57
N CYS A 40 5.60 -2.54 1.62
CA CYS A 40 5.66 -2.83 0.19
C CYS A 40 6.10 -1.63 -0.67
N GLY A 41 6.71 -0.62 -0.06
CA GLY A 41 7.35 0.49 -0.79
C GLY A 41 6.70 1.85 -0.56
N ARG A 42 7.34 2.86 -1.16
CA ARG A 42 6.85 4.23 -1.21
C ARG A 42 5.97 4.45 -2.43
N LEU A 43 4.85 5.13 -2.23
CA LEU A 43 3.88 5.44 -3.26
C LEU A 43 4.05 6.88 -3.76
N GLY A 44 3.98 7.03 -5.08
CA GLY A 44 3.77 8.29 -5.76
C GLY A 44 2.40 8.30 -6.42
N TYR A 45 1.60 9.33 -6.17
CA TYR A 45 0.30 9.51 -6.77
C TYR A 45 0.41 9.91 -8.24
N LEU A 46 -0.31 9.20 -9.12
CA LEU A 46 -0.35 9.48 -10.56
C LEU A 46 -1.69 10.06 -11.03
N GLY A 47 -2.73 10.01 -10.18
CA GLY A 47 -4.08 10.44 -10.53
C GLY A 47 -5.14 9.40 -10.18
N HIS A 48 -6.40 9.73 -10.45
CA HIS A 48 -7.54 8.85 -10.30
C HIS A 48 -8.49 9.00 -11.49
N ARG A 49 -9.44 8.09 -11.66
CA ARG A 49 -10.49 8.16 -12.69
C ARG A 49 -11.83 8.54 -12.03
N PRO A 50 -12.25 9.82 -12.07
CA PRO A 50 -13.47 10.26 -11.39
C PRO A 50 -14.74 9.55 -11.87
N ALA A 51 -14.75 9.12 -13.14
CA ALA A 51 -15.90 8.48 -13.77
C ALA A 51 -16.01 6.96 -13.49
N SER A 52 -15.00 6.33 -12.88
CA SER A 52 -15.03 4.88 -12.64
C SER A 52 -15.93 4.53 -11.46
N LYS A 53 -16.59 3.38 -11.54
CA LYS A 53 -17.40 2.80 -10.47
C LYS A 53 -17.00 1.34 -10.30
N PRO A 54 -16.21 0.99 -9.27
CA PRO A 54 -15.73 1.84 -8.16
C PRO A 54 -14.66 2.87 -8.58
N LEU A 55 -14.41 3.86 -7.71
CA LEU A 55 -13.38 4.88 -7.91
C LEU A 55 -11.97 4.24 -8.03
N GLU A 56 -11.26 4.50 -9.12
CA GLU A 56 -9.97 3.90 -9.42
C GLU A 56 -8.85 4.91 -9.21
N PHE A 57 -7.85 4.54 -8.40
CA PHE A 57 -6.65 5.33 -8.17
C PHE A 57 -5.45 4.70 -8.87
N ARG A 58 -4.53 5.55 -9.34
CA ARG A 58 -3.26 5.11 -9.95
C ARG A 58 -2.09 5.59 -9.10
N TRP A 59 -1.22 4.64 -8.80
CA TRP A 59 -0.04 4.84 -7.97
C TRP A 59 1.21 4.31 -8.67
N GLN A 60 2.35 4.91 -8.37
CA GLN A 60 3.68 4.45 -8.77
C GLN A 60 4.43 3.97 -7.52
N LEU A 61 5.05 2.78 -7.60
CA LEU A 61 6.04 2.37 -6.61
C LEU A 61 7.38 3.05 -6.93
N LEU A 62 7.84 3.91 -6.02
CA LEU A 62 9.00 4.79 -6.26
C LEU A 62 10.34 4.13 -5.95
N ASP A 63 10.32 3.11 -5.11
CA ASP A 63 11.49 2.34 -4.66
C ASP A 63 11.37 0.85 -5.03
N VAL A 64 10.67 0.55 -6.14
CA VAL A 64 10.40 -0.81 -6.62
C VAL A 64 11.65 -1.70 -6.73
N ASN A 65 12.79 -1.12 -7.11
CA ASN A 65 14.06 -1.85 -7.26
C ASN A 65 14.75 -2.15 -5.93
N SER A 66 14.39 -1.44 -4.86
CA SER A 66 14.96 -1.64 -3.52
C SER A 66 14.18 -2.69 -2.71
N LEU A 67 13.05 -3.16 -3.23
CA LEU A 67 12.18 -4.10 -2.53
C LEU A 67 12.60 -5.55 -2.79
N GLN A 68 12.70 -6.33 -1.71
CA GLN A 68 12.96 -7.77 -1.77
C GLN A 68 11.65 -8.52 -2.11
N TRP A 69 11.20 -8.41 -3.35
CA TRP A 69 9.91 -8.96 -3.80
C TRP A 69 9.75 -10.45 -3.53
N GLU A 70 10.80 -11.24 -3.73
CA GLU A 70 10.75 -12.68 -3.46
C GLU A 70 10.49 -12.99 -1.98
N LYS A 71 11.04 -12.18 -1.06
CA LYS A 71 10.77 -12.31 0.37
C LYS A 71 9.32 -11.93 0.69
N ILE A 72 8.81 -10.84 0.09
CA ILE A 72 7.42 -10.40 0.27
C ILE A 72 6.46 -11.48 -0.23
N ARG A 73 6.72 -12.06 -1.40
CA ARG A 73 5.92 -13.16 -1.97
C ARG A 73 5.97 -14.41 -1.10
N GLY A 74 7.14 -14.78 -0.60
CA GLY A 74 7.30 -15.88 0.34
C GLY A 74 6.51 -15.67 1.64
N LEU A 75 6.53 -14.46 2.20
CA LEU A 75 5.73 -14.13 3.39
C LEU A 75 4.23 -14.30 3.13
N LEU A 76 3.74 -13.80 2.00
CA LEU A 76 2.33 -13.92 1.62
C LEU A 76 1.91 -15.38 1.37
N ALA A 77 2.77 -16.19 0.74
CA ALA A 77 2.49 -17.59 0.45
C ALA A 77 2.58 -18.50 1.69
N SER A 78 3.57 -18.26 2.56
CA SER A 78 3.79 -19.07 3.77
C SER A 78 2.64 -18.97 4.79
N SER A 79 1.87 -17.88 4.74
CA SER A 79 0.68 -17.72 5.58
C SER A 79 -0.56 -18.47 5.06
N GLU A 80 -0.60 -18.87 3.78
CA GLU A 80 -1.73 -19.65 3.22
C GLU A 80 -1.68 -21.11 3.70
N THR A 81 -0.48 -21.71 3.80
CA THR A 81 -0.29 -23.10 4.25
C THR A 81 -0.54 -23.29 5.76
N ALA A 82 -0.31 -22.26 6.58
CA ALA A 82 -0.60 -22.32 8.01
C ALA A 82 -2.11 -22.43 8.32
N SER A 83 -2.98 -21.93 7.43
CA SER A 83 -4.43 -21.99 7.62
C SER A 83 -5.02 -23.38 7.30
N SER A 84 -4.36 -24.17 6.44
CA SER A 84 -4.83 -25.51 6.06
C SER A 84 -4.54 -26.60 7.09
N THR A 85 -3.50 -26.45 7.93
CA THR A 85 -3.10 -27.52 8.87
C THR A 85 -4.02 -27.60 10.09
N ILE A 86 -4.63 -26.50 10.52
CA ILE A 86 -5.49 -26.46 11.72
C ILE A 86 -6.82 -27.21 11.50
N LYS A 87 -7.23 -27.46 10.24
CA LYS A 87 -8.48 -28.18 9.94
C LYS A 87 -8.37 -29.71 9.99
N ALA A 88 -7.16 -30.28 10.11
CA ALA A 88 -6.98 -31.74 10.05
C ALA A 88 -7.10 -32.46 11.41
N ASP A 89 -7.16 -31.73 12.54
CA ASP A 89 -7.00 -32.31 13.88
C ASP A 89 -8.25 -32.25 14.79
N ARG A 90 -9.44 -32.03 14.21
CA ARG A 90 -10.71 -32.22 14.94
C ARG A 90 -11.44 -33.45 14.42
N LYS A 91 -11.16 -34.59 15.02
CA LYS A 91 -11.99 -35.80 14.93
C LYS A 91 -12.57 -36.12 16.29
#